data_AF-A0A7X1D689-F1
#
_entry.id   AF-A0A7X1D689-F1
#
_cell.length_a   1.000
_cell.length_b   1.000
_cell.length_c   1.000
_cell.angle_alpha   90.00
_cell.angle_beta   90.00
_cell.angle_gamma   90.00
#
_symmetry.space_group_name_H-M   'P 1'
#
loop_
_entity.id
_entity.type
_entity.pdbx_description
1 polymer ?
#
loop_
_entity_poly.entity_id
_entity_poly.type
_entity_poly.pdbx_seq_one_letter_code
_entity_poly.pdbx_strand_id
1 'polypeptide(L)'
;MMNIRTRKLVIPLVATTLVLSAVAPAFTVHAEENSSSMTEVEVPTLKTLSDEDIAVASNYISFDTTMKQFVVDSTITDILSAEKVALVKVYVNQTNAQLADVKQDGSEVASVVEPNGKETVLTPVLLRGVGVNSITFHWNYARIKIKAGSLKAALAIGFTISSVYVPAKAVASALAAGLKDFKNGIWFDYNYVTGGFLSHAGIQ
;
A
#
# COMPACT_ATOMS: atom_id res chain seq x y z
N MET A 1 43.54 26.67 51.90
CA MET A 1 42.17 26.71 52.44
C MET A 1 41.21 27.06 51.30
N MET A 2 40.41 26.09 50.89
CA MET A 2 39.61 26.14 49.66
C MET A 2 38.19 26.59 50.00
N ASN A 3 37.76 27.74 49.44
CA ASN A 3 36.48 28.37 49.74
C ASN A 3 35.43 27.86 48.74
N ILE A 4 34.54 26.97 49.20
CA ILE A 4 33.55 26.27 48.38
C ILE A 4 32.32 27.18 48.22
N ARG A 5 32.04 27.60 46.98
CA ARG A 5 30.84 28.38 46.62
C ARG A 5 29.61 27.48 46.54
N THR A 6 28.62 27.73 47.40
CA THR A 6 27.31 27.08 47.38
C THR A 6 26.49 27.57 46.19
N ARG A 7 26.20 26.69 45.22
CA ARG A 7 25.22 26.96 44.16
C ARG A 7 23.87 26.36 44.56
N LYS A 8 22.84 27.20 44.65
CA LYS A 8 21.45 26.77 44.92
C LYS A 8 20.88 26.09 43.68
N LEU A 9 20.42 24.84 43.84
CA LEU A 9 19.76 24.06 42.81
C LEU A 9 18.28 24.45 42.77
N VAL A 10 17.82 25.01 41.65
CA VAL A 10 16.39 25.29 41.40
C VAL A 10 15.88 24.17 40.51
N ILE A 11 14.99 23.33 41.02
CA ILE A 11 14.37 22.23 40.28
C ILE A 11 13.04 22.76 39.70
N PRO A 12 12.87 22.86 38.37
CA PRO A 12 11.57 23.16 37.80
C PRO A 12 10.67 21.93 37.90
N LEU A 13 9.59 22.06 38.67
CA LEU A 13 8.51 21.08 38.79
C LEU A 13 7.68 21.12 37.50
N VAL A 14 7.88 20.14 36.61
CA VAL A 14 7.02 19.98 35.42
C VAL A 14 5.75 19.28 35.86
N ALA A 15 4.66 20.03 35.95
CA ALA A 15 3.33 19.49 36.21
C ALA A 15 2.84 18.72 34.97
N THR A 16 2.71 17.40 35.10
CA THR A 16 2.07 16.53 34.11
C THR A 16 0.56 16.75 34.14
N THR A 17 0.01 17.37 33.10
CA THR A 17 -1.43 17.46 32.87
C THR A 17 -2.00 16.07 32.57
N LEU A 18 -2.91 15.61 33.43
CA LEU A 18 -3.79 14.48 33.19
C LEU A 18 -4.61 14.71 31.92
N VAL A 19 -4.58 13.75 30.99
CA VAL A 19 -5.49 13.69 29.85
C VAL A 19 -6.84 13.18 30.38
N LEU A 20 -7.89 13.98 30.26
CA LEU A 20 -9.27 13.54 30.47
C LEU A 20 -9.65 12.53 29.39
N SER A 21 -9.93 11.29 29.80
CA SER A 21 -10.62 10.30 28.99
C SER A 21 -12.08 10.73 28.80
N ALA A 22 -12.45 11.07 27.55
CA ALA A 22 -13.85 11.28 27.18
C ALA A 22 -14.59 9.93 27.28
N VAL A 23 -15.51 9.82 28.23
CA VAL A 23 -16.47 8.71 28.32
C VAL A 23 -17.47 8.90 27.18
N ALA A 24 -17.40 8.04 26.17
CA ALA A 24 -18.46 7.97 25.16
C ALA A 24 -19.76 7.46 25.83
N PRO A 25 -20.95 7.96 25.43
CA PRO A 25 -22.21 7.48 25.98
C PRO A 25 -22.41 6.00 25.64
N ALA A 26 -22.71 5.21 26.67
CA ALA A 26 -23.16 3.84 26.52
C ALA A 26 -24.52 3.85 25.82
N PHE A 27 -24.61 3.27 24.63
CA PHE A 27 -25.89 3.00 23.99
C PHE A 27 -26.55 1.81 24.70
N THR A 28 -27.72 2.04 25.28
CA THR A 28 -28.59 0.99 25.78
C THR A 28 -29.16 0.25 24.56
N VAL A 29 -28.76 -1.00 24.34
CA VAL A 29 -29.40 -1.87 23.35
C VAL A 29 -30.71 -2.35 23.95
N HIS A 30 -31.82 -1.75 23.54
CA HIS A 30 -33.12 -2.37 23.70
C HIS A 30 -33.27 -3.45 22.63
N ALA A 31 -33.30 -4.71 23.06
CA ALA A 31 -33.76 -5.80 22.22
C ALA A 31 -35.29 -5.67 22.07
N GLU A 32 -35.72 -5.02 20.99
CA GLU A 32 -37.10 -5.05 20.56
C GLU A 32 -37.19 -6.14 19.48
N GLU A 33 -37.75 -7.30 19.86
CA GLU A 33 -38.12 -8.35 18.92
C GLU A 33 -39.22 -7.82 18.01
N ASN A 34 -38.84 -7.27 16.87
CA ASN A 34 -39.77 -7.03 15.78
C ASN A 34 -39.35 -7.87 14.58
N SER A 35 -40.07 -8.97 14.42
CA SER A 35 -40.00 -9.86 13.27
C SER A 35 -40.41 -9.07 12.03
N SER A 36 -39.44 -8.69 11.20
CA SER A 36 -39.68 -8.01 9.93
C SER A 36 -38.56 -8.37 8.97
N SER A 37 -38.93 -9.12 7.94
CA SER A 37 -38.27 -9.27 6.63
C SER A 37 -36.81 -8.80 6.58
N MET A 38 -35.89 -9.78 6.57
CA MET A 38 -34.51 -9.57 6.14
C MET A 38 -34.52 -9.01 4.71
N THR A 39 -34.46 -7.69 4.59
CA THR A 39 -33.93 -7.08 3.39
C THR A 39 -32.42 -7.29 3.50
N GLU A 40 -31.89 -8.18 2.67
CA GLU A 40 -30.46 -8.36 2.49
C GLU A 40 -29.87 -6.98 2.17
N VAL A 41 -29.17 -6.40 3.14
CA VAL A 41 -28.41 -5.17 2.92
C VAL A 41 -27.29 -5.59 1.98
N GLU A 42 -27.45 -5.30 0.69
CA GLU A 42 -26.36 -5.40 -0.29
C GLU A 42 -25.18 -4.61 0.30
N VAL A 43 -24.17 -5.34 0.78
CA VAL A 43 -22.88 -4.75 1.12
C VAL A 43 -22.41 -4.05 -0.16
N PRO A 44 -22.15 -2.73 -0.14
CA PRO A 44 -21.77 -2.01 -1.35
C PRO A 44 -20.53 -2.68 -1.93
N THR A 45 -20.72 -3.37 -3.06
CA THR A 45 -19.63 -3.94 -3.82
C THR A 45 -18.80 -2.76 -4.31
N LEU A 46 -17.57 -2.64 -3.79
CA LEU A 46 -16.59 -1.70 -4.32
C LEU A 46 -16.48 -1.99 -5.82
N LYS A 47 -16.93 -1.06 -6.68
CA LYS A 47 -16.79 -1.20 -8.12
C LYS A 47 -15.28 -1.28 -8.45
N THR A 48 -14.83 -2.45 -8.86
CA THR A 48 -13.47 -2.70 -9.36
C THR A 48 -13.51 -2.88 -10.88
N LEU A 49 -12.38 -2.65 -11.54
CA LEU A 49 -12.22 -3.03 -12.94
C LEU A 49 -12.15 -4.56 -13.04
N SER A 50 -12.77 -5.15 -14.07
CA SER A 50 -12.53 -6.56 -14.40
C SER A 50 -11.15 -6.75 -15.06
N ASP A 51 -10.71 -7.99 -15.20
CA ASP A 51 -9.45 -8.29 -15.89
C ASP A 51 -9.50 -7.87 -17.36
N GLU A 52 -10.67 -7.98 -18.01
CA GLU A 52 -10.88 -7.49 -19.38
C GLU A 52 -10.78 -5.97 -19.44
N ASP A 53 -11.35 -5.26 -18.47
CA ASP A 53 -11.25 -3.79 -18.40
C ASP A 53 -9.80 -3.35 -18.20
N ILE A 54 -9.04 -4.05 -17.35
CA ILE A 54 -7.62 -3.81 -17.14
C ILE A 54 -6.83 -4.05 -18.43
N ALA A 55 -7.11 -5.14 -19.14
CA ALA A 55 -6.43 -5.48 -20.38
C ALA A 55 -6.71 -4.44 -21.48
N VAL A 56 -7.97 -3.98 -21.61
CA VAL A 56 -8.34 -2.94 -22.58
C VAL A 56 -7.69 -1.60 -22.20
N ALA A 57 -7.82 -1.17 -20.95
CA ALA A 57 -7.26 0.10 -20.47
C ALA A 57 -5.75 0.18 -20.60
N SER A 58 -5.04 -0.95 -20.45
CA SER A 58 -3.59 -1.05 -20.58
C SER A 58 -3.07 -0.59 -21.95
N ASN A 59 -3.88 -0.63 -23.01
CA ASN A 59 -3.50 -0.13 -24.34
C ASN A 59 -3.52 1.40 -24.44
N TYR A 60 -4.14 2.07 -23.46
CA TYR A 60 -4.33 3.53 -23.42
C TYR A 60 -3.56 4.17 -22.27
N ILE A 61 -2.63 3.44 -21.65
CA ILE A 61 -1.83 3.91 -20.54
C ILE A 61 -0.36 3.82 -20.90
N SER A 62 0.38 4.90 -20.63
CA SER A 62 1.82 4.96 -20.82
C SER A 62 2.50 5.59 -19.61
N PHE A 63 3.79 5.35 -19.44
CA PHE A 63 4.58 6.01 -18.42
C PHE A 63 5.36 7.18 -19.04
N ASP A 64 5.09 8.39 -18.57
CA ASP A 64 5.88 9.56 -18.93
C ASP A 64 7.14 9.58 -18.06
N THR A 65 8.28 9.23 -18.67
CA THR A 65 9.59 9.22 -17.99
C THR A 65 10.09 10.61 -17.57
N THR A 66 9.61 11.69 -18.21
CA THR A 66 9.97 13.07 -17.88
C THR A 66 9.22 13.52 -16.64
N MET A 67 7.91 13.29 -16.60
CA MET A 67 7.05 13.62 -15.46
C MET A 67 7.07 12.56 -14.35
N LYS A 68 7.65 11.38 -14.61
CA LYS A 68 7.70 10.20 -13.74
C LYS A 68 6.32 9.73 -13.27
N GLN A 69 5.36 9.71 -14.17
CA GLN A 69 3.97 9.36 -13.85
C GLN A 69 3.30 8.58 -14.98
N PHE A 70 2.29 7.78 -14.64
CA PHE A 70 1.40 7.17 -15.61
C PHE A 70 0.43 8.21 -16.18
N VAL A 71 0.19 8.14 -17.48
CA VAL A 71 -0.72 9.02 -18.24
C VAL A 71 -1.75 8.16 -18.95
N VAL A 72 -3.01 8.60 -18.91
CA VAL A 72 -4.14 7.98 -19.60
C VAL A 72 -4.41 8.74 -20.90
N ASP A 73 -4.42 8.05 -22.03
CA ASP A 73 -4.85 8.59 -23.31
C ASP A 73 -6.35 8.89 -23.28
N SER A 74 -6.74 10.09 -23.72
CA SER A 74 -8.15 10.51 -23.72
C SER A 74 -9.04 9.67 -24.62
N THR A 75 -8.50 9.03 -25.67
CA THR A 75 -9.25 8.18 -26.61
C THR A 75 -9.83 6.93 -25.95
N ILE A 76 -9.43 6.59 -24.72
CA ILE A 76 -10.05 5.53 -23.92
C ILE A 76 -11.57 5.74 -23.73
N THR A 77 -12.07 6.98 -23.81
CA THR A 77 -13.49 7.31 -23.69
C THR A 77 -14.34 6.79 -24.85
N ASP A 78 -13.71 6.47 -25.98
CA ASP A 78 -14.39 5.91 -27.14
C ASP A 78 -14.57 4.39 -27.01
N ILE A 79 -13.93 3.78 -26.01
CA ILE A 79 -13.82 2.32 -25.85
C ILE A 79 -14.46 1.84 -24.55
N LEU A 80 -14.22 2.55 -23.45
CA LEU A 80 -14.76 2.22 -22.14
C LEU A 80 -15.87 3.18 -21.74
N SER A 81 -16.83 2.68 -20.95
CA SER A 81 -17.87 3.55 -20.38
C SER A 81 -17.28 4.61 -19.47
N ALA A 82 -17.99 5.73 -19.31
CA ALA A 82 -17.56 6.84 -18.46
C ALA A 82 -17.23 6.39 -17.02
N GLU A 83 -18.00 5.44 -16.47
CA GLU A 83 -17.74 4.86 -15.14
C GLU A 83 -16.40 4.12 -15.08
N LYS A 84 -16.10 3.31 -16.10
CA LYS A 84 -14.84 2.56 -16.19
C LYS A 84 -13.65 3.48 -16.39
N VAL A 85 -13.79 4.51 -17.23
CA VAL A 85 -12.74 5.54 -17.40
C VAL A 85 -12.48 6.28 -16.09
N ALA A 86 -13.53 6.58 -15.31
CA ALA A 86 -13.36 7.18 -13.99
C ALA A 86 -12.57 6.27 -13.05
N LEU A 87 -12.87 4.97 -13.02
CA LEU A 87 -12.09 3.99 -12.25
C LEU A 87 -10.64 3.91 -12.73
N VAL A 88 -10.36 3.81 -14.03
CA VAL A 88 -8.99 3.83 -14.56
C VAL A 88 -8.21 5.05 -14.06
N LYS A 89 -8.83 6.24 -14.09
CA LYS A 89 -8.22 7.47 -13.57
C LYS A 89 -7.94 7.40 -12.08
N VAL A 90 -8.84 6.81 -11.27
CA VAL A 90 -8.60 6.59 -9.84
C VAL A 90 -7.35 5.72 -9.62
N TYR A 91 -7.24 4.60 -10.34
CA TYR A 91 -6.11 3.69 -10.22
C TYR A 91 -4.79 4.39 -10.60
N VAL A 92 -4.76 5.08 -11.75
CA VAL A 92 -3.59 5.83 -12.21
C VAL A 92 -3.21 6.94 -11.22
N ASN A 93 -4.18 7.73 -10.75
CA ASN A 93 -3.92 8.82 -9.82
C ASN A 93 -3.37 8.32 -8.48
N GLN A 94 -3.90 7.22 -7.95
CA GLN A 94 -3.38 6.63 -6.72
C GLN A 94 -1.96 6.12 -6.89
N THR A 95 -1.67 5.42 -7.99
CA THR A 95 -0.31 4.97 -8.29
C THR A 95 0.65 6.15 -8.43
N ASN A 96 0.24 7.21 -9.13
CA ASN A 96 1.04 8.43 -9.28
C ASN A 96 1.31 9.14 -7.94
N ALA A 97 0.34 9.12 -7.01
CA ALA A 97 0.55 9.63 -5.67
C ALA A 97 1.62 8.84 -4.91
N GLN A 98 1.62 7.50 -5.00
CA GLN A 98 2.69 6.68 -4.41
C GLN A 98 4.04 6.96 -5.09
N LEU A 99 4.07 7.08 -6.41
CA LEU A 99 5.29 7.37 -7.17
C LEU A 99 5.94 8.70 -6.77
N ALA A 100 5.13 9.72 -6.46
CA ALA A 100 5.62 11.03 -6.02
C ALA A 100 6.38 10.96 -4.69
N ASP A 101 6.03 10.01 -3.82
CA ASP A 101 6.61 9.84 -2.49
C ASP A 101 7.79 8.84 -2.45
N VAL A 102 8.18 8.26 -3.60
CA VAL A 102 9.32 7.35 -3.68
C VAL A 102 10.62 8.10 -3.35
N LYS A 103 11.24 7.73 -2.22
CA LYS A 103 12.50 8.32 -1.76
C LYS A 103 13.69 7.76 -2.55
N GLN A 104 14.58 8.63 -2.99
CA GLN A 104 15.83 8.25 -3.67
C GLN A 104 17.01 8.09 -2.70
N ASP A 105 16.81 7.38 -1.59
CA ASP A 105 17.86 7.18 -0.56
C ASP A 105 18.70 5.91 -0.76
N GLY A 106 18.37 5.08 -1.75
CA GLY A 106 19.10 3.87 -2.11
C GLY A 106 18.91 2.70 -1.14
N SER A 107 18.00 2.83 -0.15
CA SER A 107 17.71 1.77 0.82
C SER A 107 16.85 0.64 0.24
N GLU A 108 16.11 0.94 -0.83
CA GLU A 108 15.12 0.05 -1.45
C GLU A 108 15.16 0.16 -2.98
N VAL A 109 14.81 -0.94 -3.65
CA VAL A 109 14.71 -0.99 -5.11
C VAL A 109 13.27 -0.67 -5.53
N ALA A 110 13.07 0.44 -6.23
CA ALA A 110 11.81 0.82 -6.83
C ALA A 110 11.95 0.91 -8.35
N SER A 111 11.02 0.27 -9.07
CA SER A 111 10.92 0.36 -10.53
C SER A 111 9.47 0.56 -10.97
N VAL A 112 9.28 0.99 -12.21
CA VAL A 112 7.99 1.09 -12.87
C VAL A 112 8.00 0.16 -14.08
N VAL A 113 6.91 -0.57 -14.29
CA VAL A 113 6.70 -1.36 -15.50
C VAL A 113 5.52 -0.78 -16.26
N GLU A 114 5.80 -0.37 -17.50
CA GLU A 114 4.80 0.04 -18.47
C GLU A 114 3.94 -1.16 -18.92
N PRO A 115 2.71 -0.93 -19.42
CA PRO A 115 1.87 -2.01 -19.96
C PRO A 115 2.53 -2.83 -21.08
N ASN A 116 3.46 -2.24 -21.84
CA ASN A 116 4.25 -2.92 -22.87
C ASN A 116 5.40 -3.79 -22.31
N GLY A 117 5.55 -3.85 -20.97
CA GLY A 117 6.59 -4.62 -20.29
C GLY A 117 7.92 -3.88 -20.11
N LYS A 118 8.07 -2.64 -20.59
CA LYS A 118 9.28 -1.85 -20.42
C LYS A 118 9.43 -1.42 -18.95
N GLU A 119 10.56 -1.79 -18.35
CA GLU A 119 10.89 -1.44 -16.97
C GLU A 119 11.79 -0.20 -16.91
N THR A 120 11.42 0.75 -16.04
CA THR A 120 12.21 1.94 -15.70
C THR A 120 12.57 1.89 -14.22
N VAL A 121 13.86 1.93 -13.90
CA VAL A 121 14.33 1.94 -12.51
C VAL A 121 14.25 3.36 -11.95
N LEU A 122 13.55 3.52 -10.82
CA LEU A 122 13.40 4.82 -10.14
C LEU A 122 14.50 5.07 -9.11
N THR A 123 14.89 4.01 -8.39
CA THR A 123 15.97 4.04 -7.42
C THR A 123 17.00 2.96 -7.74
N PRO A 124 18.17 3.35 -8.28
CA PRO A 124 19.25 2.40 -8.47
C PRO A 124 19.85 2.04 -7.11
N VAL A 125 19.84 0.76 -6.75
CA VAL A 125 20.58 0.24 -5.58
C VAL A 125 21.87 -0.44 -6.06
N LEU A 126 22.94 -0.29 -5.28
CA LEU A 126 24.25 -0.92 -5.50
C LEU A 126 24.22 -2.46 -5.36
N LEU A 127 23.17 -2.99 -4.72
CA LEU A 127 22.95 -4.41 -4.44
C LEU A 127 21.80 -4.94 -5.30
N ARG A 128 22.12 -5.32 -6.54
CA ARG A 128 21.25 -6.21 -7.34
C ARG A 128 21.50 -7.65 -6.86
N GLY A 129 20.56 -8.21 -6.12
CA GLY A 129 20.67 -9.58 -5.61
C GLY A 129 19.30 -10.21 -5.38
N VAL A 130 19.26 -11.54 -5.43
CA VAL A 130 18.11 -12.34 -4.99
C VAL A 130 17.92 -12.13 -3.49
N GLY A 131 16.68 -11.94 -3.03
CA GLY A 131 16.37 -11.74 -1.61
C GLY A 131 16.52 -10.29 -1.12
N VAL A 132 16.31 -9.31 -2.00
CA VAL A 132 16.20 -7.88 -1.63
C VAL A 132 14.74 -7.45 -1.64
N ASN A 133 14.39 -6.55 -0.72
CA ASN A 133 13.09 -5.90 -0.71
C ASN A 133 12.99 -4.96 -1.91
N SER A 134 11.94 -5.11 -2.72
CA SER A 134 11.74 -4.26 -3.89
C SER A 134 10.27 -4.04 -4.17
N ILE A 135 9.96 -2.91 -4.78
CA ILE A 135 8.64 -2.61 -5.32
C ILE A 135 8.73 -2.39 -6.83
N THR A 136 7.76 -2.92 -7.57
CA THR A 136 7.56 -2.60 -8.97
C THR A 136 6.16 -2.04 -9.14
N PHE A 137 6.07 -0.78 -9.55
CA PHE A 137 4.81 -0.09 -9.79
C PHE A 137 4.27 -0.44 -11.17
N HIS A 138 3.01 -0.87 -11.19
CA HIS A 138 2.16 -0.94 -12.37
C HIS A 138 1.07 0.12 -12.22
N TRP A 139 0.43 0.53 -13.33
CA TRP A 139 -0.55 1.62 -13.29
C TRP A 139 -1.75 1.34 -12.36
N ASN A 140 -2.07 0.07 -12.12
CA ASN A 140 -3.19 -0.41 -11.31
C ASN A 140 -2.81 -1.16 -10.02
N TYR A 141 -1.54 -1.49 -9.78
CA TYR A 141 -1.09 -2.25 -8.61
C TYR A 141 0.42 -2.12 -8.36
N ALA A 142 0.91 -2.67 -7.24
CA ALA A 142 2.34 -2.90 -6.99
C ALA A 142 2.64 -4.37 -6.94
N ARG A 143 3.77 -4.78 -7.52
CA ARG A 143 4.42 -6.00 -7.12
C ARG A 143 5.37 -5.71 -5.97
N ILE A 144 5.11 -6.32 -4.82
CA ILE A 144 5.91 -6.18 -3.60
C ILE A 144 6.75 -7.44 -3.46
N LYS A 145 8.08 -7.29 -3.31
CA LYS A 145 8.99 -8.37 -2.95
C LYS A 145 9.49 -8.14 -1.53
N ILE A 146 9.32 -9.15 -0.68
CA ILE A 146 9.75 -9.12 0.72
C ILE A 146 10.76 -10.24 0.93
N LYS A 147 11.98 -9.88 1.31
CA LYS A 147 13.03 -10.82 1.64
C LYS A 147 12.68 -11.66 2.85
N ALA A 148 13.20 -12.89 2.90
CA ALA A 148 12.90 -13.86 3.96
C ALA A 148 13.06 -13.29 5.38
N GLY A 149 14.16 -12.56 5.62
CA GLY A 149 14.45 -11.95 6.92
C GLY A 149 13.46 -10.87 7.37
N SER A 150 12.67 -10.29 6.46
CA SER A 150 11.66 -9.27 6.76
C SER A 150 10.25 -9.86 6.94
N LEU A 151 10.01 -11.12 6.57
CA LEU A 151 8.66 -11.70 6.56
C LEU A 151 8.01 -11.78 7.94
N LYS A 152 8.77 -12.14 8.97
CA LYS A 152 8.22 -12.25 10.33
C LYS A 152 7.65 -10.90 10.82
N ALA A 153 8.37 -9.81 10.56
CA ALA A 153 7.90 -8.47 10.89
C ALA A 153 6.71 -8.07 10.01
N ALA A 154 6.78 -8.36 8.71
CA ALA A 154 5.71 -8.09 7.75
C ALA A 154 4.38 -8.74 8.15
N LEU A 155 4.42 -9.97 8.67
CA LEU A 155 3.24 -10.69 9.17
C LEU A 155 2.70 -10.17 10.49
N ALA A 156 3.53 -9.52 11.31
CA ALA A 156 3.13 -9.01 12.61
C ALA A 156 2.49 -7.62 12.51
N ILE A 157 3.11 -6.71 11.73
CA ILE A 157 2.74 -5.29 11.73
C ILE A 157 2.49 -4.71 10.33
N GLY A 158 2.59 -5.54 9.28
CA GLY A 158 2.60 -5.07 7.90
C GLY A 158 4.00 -4.69 7.43
N PHE A 159 4.08 -4.24 6.18
CA PHE A 159 5.34 -3.95 5.50
C PHE A 159 5.24 -2.61 4.77
N THR A 160 6.25 -1.75 4.91
CA THR A 160 6.32 -0.48 4.19
C THR A 160 7.50 -0.52 3.23
N ILE A 161 7.29 -0.08 1.99
CA ILE A 161 8.33 0.04 0.98
C ILE A 161 8.01 1.20 0.03
N SER A 162 8.96 2.13 -0.13
CA SER A 162 8.98 3.18 -1.15
C SER A 162 7.66 3.95 -1.28
N SER A 163 7.10 4.35 -0.13
CA SER A 163 5.79 5.01 0.13
C SER A 163 4.59 4.11 0.36
N VAL A 164 4.64 2.84 -0.04
CA VAL A 164 3.49 1.93 0.03
C VAL A 164 3.48 1.18 1.35
N TYR A 165 2.38 1.29 2.09
CA TYR A 165 2.10 0.43 3.25
C TYR A 165 1.23 -0.75 2.84
N VAL A 166 1.73 -1.96 3.09
CA VAL A 166 1.03 -3.22 2.91
C VAL A 166 0.59 -3.77 4.27
N PRO A 167 -0.73 -3.89 4.52
CA PRO A 167 -1.24 -4.48 5.76
C PRO A 167 -0.81 -5.94 5.94
N ALA A 168 -0.59 -6.37 7.18
CA ALA A 168 -0.24 -7.76 7.53
C ALA A 168 -1.20 -8.79 6.91
N LYS A 169 -2.49 -8.47 6.83
CA LYS A 169 -3.50 -9.34 6.19
C LYS A 169 -3.18 -9.66 4.73
N ALA A 170 -2.68 -8.70 3.95
CA ALA A 170 -2.34 -8.91 2.54
C ALA A 170 -1.08 -9.78 2.41
N VAL A 171 -0.10 -9.59 3.29
CA VAL A 171 1.10 -10.45 3.38
C VAL A 171 0.71 -11.88 3.75
N ALA A 172 -0.20 -12.06 4.71
CA ALA A 172 -0.71 -13.37 5.10
C ALA A 172 -1.48 -14.06 3.96
N SER A 173 -2.31 -13.32 3.22
CA SER A 173 -3.01 -13.84 2.04
C SER A 173 -2.04 -14.31 0.95
N ALA A 174 -0.94 -13.59 0.72
CA ALA A 174 0.08 -13.99 -0.23
C ALA A 174 0.76 -15.32 0.17
N LEU A 175 1.02 -15.54 1.47
CA LEU A 175 1.57 -16.82 1.95
C LEU A 175 0.55 -17.96 1.89
N ALA A 176 -0.72 -17.66 2.14
CA ALA A 176 -1.82 -18.62 2.07
C ALA A 176 -2.04 -19.17 0.65
N ALA A 177 -1.47 -18.54 -0.39
CA ALA A 177 -1.47 -19.03 -1.77
C ALA A 177 -0.62 -20.31 -2.00
N GLY A 178 -0.16 -20.97 -0.94
CA GLY A 178 0.52 -22.28 -1.02
C GLY A 178 2.03 -22.20 -1.19
N LEU A 179 2.65 -21.05 -0.88
CA LEU A 179 4.09 -20.86 -0.99
C LEU A 179 4.84 -21.68 0.09
N LYS A 180 5.79 -22.52 -0.33
CA LYS A 180 6.68 -23.30 0.55
C LYS A 180 8.14 -22.91 0.30
N ASP A 181 9.01 -23.07 1.28
CA ASP A 181 10.48 -22.88 1.15
C ASP A 181 10.94 -21.53 0.58
N PHE A 182 10.42 -20.41 1.12
CA PHE A 182 10.77 -19.04 0.74
C PHE A 182 12.15 -18.57 1.25
N LYS A 183 13.23 -19.33 0.95
CA LYS A 183 14.60 -19.05 1.41
C LYS A 183 15.07 -17.62 1.10
N ASN A 184 14.67 -17.09 -0.03
CA ASN A 184 15.03 -15.73 -0.46
C ASN A 184 13.95 -14.70 -0.13
N GLY A 185 12.70 -15.13 -0.01
CA GLY A 185 11.56 -14.24 0.18
C GLY A 185 10.36 -14.66 -0.65
N ILE A 186 9.38 -13.77 -0.70
CA ILE A 186 8.19 -13.89 -1.54
C ILE A 186 8.01 -12.63 -2.37
N TRP A 187 7.19 -12.74 -3.41
CA TRP A 187 6.60 -11.60 -4.07
C TRP A 187 5.09 -11.78 -4.17
N PHE A 188 4.35 -10.66 -4.24
CA PHE A 188 2.92 -10.67 -4.48
C PHE A 188 2.44 -9.35 -5.07
N ASP A 189 1.31 -9.41 -5.77
CA ASP A 189 0.66 -8.25 -6.37
C ASP A 189 -0.36 -7.65 -5.39
N TYR A 190 -0.23 -6.35 -5.14
CA TYR A 190 -0.99 -5.57 -4.15
C TYR A 190 -1.72 -4.42 -4.82
N ASN A 191 -3.04 -4.37 -4.65
CA ASN A 191 -3.88 -3.30 -5.18
C ASN A 191 -4.05 -2.21 -4.12
N TYR A 192 -3.61 -0.99 -4.45
CA TYR A 192 -3.70 0.17 -3.55
C TYR A 192 -5.14 0.67 -3.36
N VAL A 193 -6.00 0.48 -4.37
CA VAL A 193 -7.39 0.96 -4.37
C VAL A 193 -8.25 0.10 -3.45
N THR A 194 -8.10 -1.22 -3.55
CA THR A 194 -8.84 -2.17 -2.70
C THR A 194 -8.11 -2.49 -1.40
N GLY A 195 -6.84 -2.06 -1.28
CA GLY A 195 -5.98 -2.37 -0.14
C GLY A 195 -5.71 -3.86 0.04
N GLY A 196 -5.80 -4.64 -1.05
CA GLY A 196 -5.89 -6.09 -1.04
C GLY A 196 -4.89 -6.80 -1.93
N PHE A 197 -4.70 -8.10 -1.67
CA PHE A 197 -3.92 -9.02 -2.49
C PHE A 197 -4.67 -9.36 -3.79
N LEU A 198 -3.96 -9.34 -4.93
CA LEU A 198 -4.51 -9.57 -6.28
C LEU A 198 -4.39 -11.00 -6.79
N SER A 199 -4.31 -12.00 -5.90
CA SER A 199 -4.19 -13.43 -6.21
C SER A 199 -2.85 -13.93 -6.79
N HIS A 200 -2.00 -13.05 -7.33
CA HIS A 200 -0.67 -13.43 -7.83
C HIS A 200 0.41 -13.31 -6.75
N ALA A 201 1.04 -14.44 -6.41
CA ALA A 201 2.20 -14.49 -5.52
C ALA A 201 3.18 -15.58 -5.95
N GLY A 202 4.42 -15.48 -5.47
CA GLY A 202 5.45 -16.49 -5.74
C GLY A 202 6.66 -16.37 -4.84
N ILE A 203 7.62 -17.28 -5.06
CA ILE A 203 8.90 -17.32 -4.36
C ILE A 203 9.92 -16.43 -5.10
N GLN A 204 10.81 -15.80 -4.36
CA GLN A 204 11.89 -14.97 -4.90
C GLN A 204 13.15 -15.77 -5.30
#